data_AF-A0A0P7AVT3-F1
#
_entry.id   AF-A0A0P7AVT3-F1
#
_cell.length_a   1.000
_cell.length_b   1.000
_cell.length_c   1.000
_cell.angle_alpha   90.00
_cell.angle_beta   90.00
_cell.angle_gamma   90.00
#
_symmetry.space_group_name_H-M   'P 1'
#
loop_
_entity.id
_entity.type
_entity.pdbx_description
1 polymer ?
#
loop_
_entity_poly.entity_id
_entity_poly.type
_entity_poly.pdbx_seq_one_letter_code
_entity_poly.pdbx_strand_id
1 'polypeptide(L)'
;MKKHQKDFEIKLSADYGTGQVSKAVSVQSTFFRELLYNIEHLVHHLAIIKIGIQSLESKVEISDDFGIAASTIRNRKLCVQ
;
A
#
# COMPACT_ATOMS: atom_id res chain seq x y z
N MET A 1 -18.13 -2.41 -20.84
CA MET A 1 -17.37 -1.52 -19.93
C MET A 1 -16.01 -1.25 -20.57
N LYS A 2 -15.79 -0.04 -21.12
CA LYS A 2 -14.55 0.30 -21.83
C LYS A 2 -13.42 0.57 -20.82
N LYS A 3 -12.47 -0.37 -20.71
CA LYS A 3 -11.27 -0.27 -19.88
C LYS A 3 -10.49 1.00 -20.27
N HIS A 4 -10.48 2.00 -19.41
CA HIS A 4 -9.52 3.10 -19.51
C HIS A 4 -8.18 2.55 -19.01
N GLN A 5 -7.34 2.11 -19.94
CA GLN A 5 -6.16 1.29 -19.65
C GLN A 5 -4.90 1.89 -20.27
N LYS A 6 -4.60 3.15 -19.94
CA LYS A 6 -3.32 3.76 -20.25
C LYS A 6 -2.86 4.58 -19.05
N ASP A 7 -1.58 4.49 -18.74
CA ASP A 7 -0.96 5.33 -17.73
C ASP A 7 -0.96 6.79 -18.21
N PHE A 8 -0.93 7.73 -17.29
CA PHE A 8 -0.85 9.16 -17.59
C PHE A 8 -0.12 9.93 -16.50
N GLU A 9 0.47 11.05 -16.89
CA GLU A 9 1.22 11.92 -15.98
C GLU A 9 0.28 12.67 -15.02
N ILE A 10 0.67 12.74 -13.76
CA ILE A 10 -0.02 13.46 -12.69
C ILE A 10 0.99 14.25 -11.86
N LYS A 11 0.53 15.32 -11.21
CA LYS A 11 1.35 16.10 -10.30
C LYS A 11 0.92 15.81 -8.86
N LEU A 12 1.79 15.19 -8.08
CA LEU A 12 1.56 14.93 -6.67
C LEU A 12 1.96 16.18 -5.88
N SER A 13 1.06 16.71 -5.07
CA SER A 13 1.36 17.76 -4.09
C SER A 13 1.33 17.15 -2.71
N ALA A 14 2.46 17.18 -2.01
CA ALA A 14 2.61 16.65 -0.67
C ALA A 14 3.06 17.76 0.28
N ASP A 15 2.47 17.77 1.47
CA ASP A 15 2.88 18.66 2.53
C ASP A 15 3.26 17.84 3.77
N TYR A 16 4.49 18.05 4.24
CA TYR A 16 5.07 17.37 5.40
C TYR A 16 5.43 18.37 6.51
N GLY A 17 5.02 19.64 6.39
CA GLY A 17 5.32 20.65 7.40
C GLY A 17 4.52 20.44 8.68
N THR A 18 5.19 20.53 9.82
CA THR A 18 4.58 20.45 11.16
C THR A 18 4.37 21.82 11.82
N GLY A 19 4.58 22.92 11.08
CA GLY A 19 4.50 24.31 11.56
C GLY A 19 3.52 25.20 10.78
N GLN A 20 3.43 26.49 11.18
CA GLN A 20 2.44 27.46 10.66
C GLN A 20 2.66 27.89 9.20
N VAL A 21 3.86 27.66 8.64
CA VAL A 21 4.16 27.90 7.23
C VAL A 21 4.76 26.62 6.66
N SER A 22 3.96 25.88 5.92
CA SER A 22 4.39 24.68 5.23
C SER A 22 4.30 24.89 3.72
N LYS A 23 5.40 24.61 3.02
CA LYS A 23 5.46 24.72 1.56
C LYS A 23 5.21 23.33 0.99
N ALA A 24 4.09 23.16 0.31
CA ALA A 24 3.80 21.94 -0.41
C ALA A 24 4.90 21.64 -1.45
N VAL A 25 5.46 20.45 -1.37
CA VAL A 25 6.38 19.90 -2.36
C VAL A 25 5.54 19.34 -3.50
N SER A 26 5.90 19.71 -4.73
CA SER A 26 5.23 19.21 -5.92
C SER A 26 6.16 18.27 -6.68
N VAL A 27 5.71 17.04 -6.93
CA VAL A 27 6.49 15.97 -7.56
C VAL A 27 5.77 15.46 -8.79
N GLN A 28 6.49 15.32 -9.90
CA GLN A 28 5.94 14.73 -11.12
C GLN A 28 5.78 13.22 -10.97
N SER A 29 4.60 12.69 -11.27
CA SER A 29 4.29 11.27 -11.17
C SER A 29 3.44 10.72 -12.30
N THR A 30 3.10 9.43 -12.23
CA THR A 30 2.16 8.76 -13.12
C THR A 30 1.07 8.06 -12.31
N PHE A 31 -0.11 7.96 -12.90
CA PHE A 31 -1.28 7.40 -12.24
C PHE A 31 -1.03 5.98 -11.70
N PHE A 32 -0.46 5.09 -12.51
CA PHE A 32 -0.20 3.72 -12.04
C PHE A 32 0.89 3.64 -10.98
N ARG A 33 1.86 4.57 -10.97
CA ARG A 33 2.88 4.62 -9.93
C ARG A 33 2.29 4.98 -8.57
N GLU A 34 1.45 6.02 -8.51
CA GLU A 34 0.79 6.41 -7.26
C GLU A 34 -0.25 5.39 -6.82
N LEU A 35 -0.97 4.77 -7.75
CA LEU A 35 -1.89 3.67 -7.45
C LEU A 35 -1.15 2.48 -6.80
N LEU A 36 0.00 2.09 -7.36
CA LEU A 36 0.83 1.03 -6.80
C LEU A 36 1.34 1.42 -5.40
N TYR A 37 1.83 2.64 -5.22
CA TYR A 37 2.27 3.15 -3.92
C TYR A 37 1.16 3.04 -2.86
N ASN A 38 -0.07 3.43 -3.20
CA ASN A 38 -1.23 3.33 -2.30
C ASN A 38 -1.59 1.88 -1.96
N ILE A 39 -1.48 0.96 -2.92
CA ILE A 39 -1.74 -0.47 -2.68
C ILE A 39 -0.70 -1.05 -1.72
N GLU A 40 0.59 -0.76 -1.93
CA GLU A 40 1.66 -1.25 -1.04
C GLU A 40 1.53 -0.64 0.37
N HIS A 41 1.19 0.64 0.47
CA HIS A 41 0.95 1.29 1.77
C HIS A 41 -0.27 0.70 2.49
N LEU A 42 -1.33 0.36 1.76
CA LEU A 42 -2.48 -0.36 2.33
C LEU A 42 -2.08 -1.74 2.84
N VAL A 43 -1.35 -2.53 2.04
CA VAL A 43 -0.86 -3.87 2.45
C VAL A 43 -0.05 -3.77 3.74
N HIS A 44 0.82 -2.76 3.88
CA HIS A 44 1.57 -2.50 5.10
C HIS A 44 0.65 -2.29 6.32
N HIS A 45 -0.39 -1.45 6.20
CA HIS A 45 -1.35 -1.25 7.29
C HIS A 45 -2.18 -2.49 7.62
N LEU A 46 -2.57 -3.27 6.60
CA LEU A 46 -3.28 -4.54 6.82
C LEU A 46 -2.41 -5.54 7.63
N ALA A 47 -1.08 -5.52 7.46
CA ALA A 47 -0.18 -6.33 8.27
C ALA A 47 -0.19 -5.90 9.75
N ILE A 48 -0.23 -4.60 10.03
CA ILE A 48 -0.34 -4.07 11.40
C ILE A 48 -1.69 -4.46 12.02
N ILE A 49 -2.78 -4.33 11.25
CA ILE A 49 -4.12 -4.72 11.70
C ILE A 49 -4.17 -6.22 12.01
N LYS A 50 -3.54 -7.07 11.18
CA LYS A 50 -3.40 -8.51 11.43
C LYS A 50 -2.78 -8.79 12.79
N ILE A 51 -1.67 -8.13 13.10
CA ILE A 51 -0.99 -8.27 14.40
C ILE A 51 -1.93 -7.86 15.55
N GLY A 52 -2.64 -6.74 15.40
CA GLY A 52 -3.60 -6.27 16.40
C GLY A 52 -4.74 -7.25 16.65
N ILE A 53 -5.36 -7.79 15.58
CA ILE A 53 -6.44 -8.80 15.69
C ILE A 53 -5.93 -10.05 16.41
N GLN A 54 -4.74 -10.55 16.04
CA GLN A 54 -4.14 -11.73 16.65
C GLN A 54 -3.79 -11.51 18.13
N SER A 55 -3.39 -10.29 18.49
CA SER A 55 -3.01 -9.93 19.86
C SER A 55 -4.20 -9.79 20.81
N LEU A 56 -5.41 -9.60 20.28
CA LEU A 56 -6.64 -9.44 21.08
C LEU A 56 -7.35 -10.77 21.39
N GLU A 57 -6.73 -11.92 21.05
CA GLU A 57 -7.37 -13.26 21.13
C GLU A 57 -8.77 -13.29 20.49
N SER A 58 -8.95 -12.48 19.44
CA SER A 58 -10.22 -12.35 18.75
C SER A 58 -10.56 -13.65 18.00
N LYS A 59 -11.82 -14.07 18.04
CA LYS A 59 -12.32 -15.21 17.23
C LYS A 59 -12.48 -14.88 15.74
N VAL A 60 -12.01 -13.71 15.30
CA VAL A 60 -12.10 -13.28 13.91
C VAL A 60 -11.06 -14.06 13.09
N GLU A 61 -11.57 -14.93 12.22
CA GLU A 61 -10.74 -15.62 11.23
C GLU A 61 -10.33 -14.64 10.12
N ILE A 62 -9.03 -14.52 9.91
CA ILE A 62 -8.43 -13.72 8.84
C ILE A 62 -7.60 -14.64 7.94
N SER A 63 -7.60 -14.37 6.64
CA SER A 63 -6.80 -15.13 5.69
C SER A 63 -5.30 -15.08 6.04
N ASP A 64 -4.59 -16.19 5.80
CA ASP A 64 -3.13 -16.26 5.95
C ASP A 64 -2.39 -15.24 5.09
N ASP A 65 -2.99 -14.83 3.97
CA ASP A 65 -2.45 -13.85 3.02
C ASP A 65 -2.86 -12.40 3.36
N PHE A 66 -3.71 -12.19 4.36
CA PHE A 66 -4.11 -10.86 4.79
C PHE A 66 -2.90 -10.06 5.29
N GLY A 67 -2.70 -8.86 4.72
CA GLY A 67 -1.54 -8.02 5.01
C GLY A 67 -0.23 -8.50 4.39
N ILE A 68 -0.26 -9.40 3.40
CA ILE A 68 0.94 -9.91 2.73
C ILE A 68 0.99 -9.42 1.29
N ALA A 69 2.14 -8.85 0.91
CA ALA A 69 2.36 -8.37 -0.45
C ALA A 69 2.28 -9.51 -1.47
N ALA A 70 1.70 -9.22 -2.64
CA ALA A 70 1.51 -10.22 -3.68
C ALA A 70 2.83 -10.80 -4.21
N SER A 71 3.92 -10.02 -4.19
CA SER A 71 5.27 -10.50 -4.50
C SER A 71 5.74 -11.60 -3.53
N THR A 72 5.50 -11.41 -2.23
CA THR A 72 5.80 -12.39 -1.19
C THR A 72 4.96 -13.65 -1.35
N ILE A 73 3.66 -13.53 -1.66
CA ILE A 73 2.78 -14.69 -1.90
C ILE A 73 3.29 -15.49 -3.09
N ARG A 74 3.67 -14.83 -4.19
CA ARG A 74 4.21 -15.50 -5.39
C ARG A 74 5.53 -16.22 -5.13
N ASN A 75 6.41 -15.63 -4.31
CA ASN A 75 7.76 -16.16 -4.07
C ASN A 75 7.86 -17.05 -2.82
N ARG A 76 6.78 -17.24 -2.06
CA ARG A 76 6.74 -18.03 -0.81
C ARG A 76 7.23 -19.48 -0.98
N LYS A 77 7.20 -20.03 -2.20
CA LYS A 77 7.64 -21.39 -2.53
C LYS A 77 9.09 -21.48 -3.05
N LEU A 78 9.73 -20.34 -3.35
CA LEU A 78 11.07 -20.30 -3.96
C LEU A 78 12.21 -20.25 -2.91
N CYS A 79 11.92 -19.85 -1.66
CA CYS A 79 12.88 -19.84 -0.54
C CYS A 79 12.77 -21.06 0.39
N VAL A 80 12.55 -22.25 -0.16
CA VAL A 80 12.88 -23.54 0.50
C VAL A 80 14.06 -24.17 -0.27
N GLN A 81 15.12 -23.39 -0.47
CA GLN A 81 16.40 -23.87 -1.03
C GLN A 81 17.47 -23.86 0.04
#